data_AF-A0A958BCS7-F1
#
_entry.id   AF-A0A958BCS7-F1
#
_cell.length_a   1.000
_cell.length_b   1.000
_cell.length_c   1.000
_cell.angle_alpha   90.00
_cell.angle_beta   90.00
_cell.angle_gamma   90.00
#
_symmetry.space_group_name_H-M   'P 1'
#
loop_
_entity.id
_entity.type
_entity.pdbx_description
1 polymer ?
#
loop_
_entity_poly.entity_id
_entity_poly.type
_entity_poly.pdbx_seq_one_letter_code
_entity_poly.pdbx_strand_id
1 'polypeptide(L)'
;MARQGLLAAGLEPQSGRLSMVDPIASAGDGMRLGLMLTIALATLISEDLTCVGAGLLVARGALGLTPALAACFLGILGGDLLLYGSGRAFGSRVVRVAPFRWLIAEADLTRGRAWFAQRGPAAILGSRFVPGLRFPTYVAAGLLRAPFRPVLAWFAIAAALWVPILVGSAVWIGRPILDLLARYERLALPILGLGLLGLWLTGNLLLPALTWRGRRRLWGRWRRWTRWEYWPMGLLYPPVVAWVLWLGLRRGGLTLFTAANPAIPDGGFIGESKHAILSALEAAGAPVPPHRLLPIALSLEERLERVQRFRAEAGLGWPLVLKPDAGQRGAGLFILRSDAALREALAGVKVDYLVQAFAPGEEFGVFYARRPDEARGRIISLTEKRFTQVVGDGVSPLGDLILRDPRAVCMAPRFERNLAARLWEVPAAGQALPLVEIGTHSRGAEFRDGAALVTPALEVAIDRISQGYAGFYFGRYDLRAESARALGDGRFSIVELNGVSAESTHIYDARHSVLYAWRTLCAQWRLAFEIGAANRDRGAQVVPLRAVVAHFLAYRSADA
;
A
#
# COMPACT_ATOMS: atom_id res chain seq x y z
N MET A 1 -67.85 55.84 32.56
CA MET A 1 -66.51 56.45 32.65
C MET A 1 -65.52 55.32 32.91
N ALA A 2 -64.78 54.85 31.89
CA ALA A 2 -63.39 55.25 31.58
C ALA A 2 -62.42 55.07 32.77
N ARG A 3 -61.19 54.55 32.68
CA ARG A 3 -60.39 53.75 31.73
C ARG A 3 -59.06 53.51 32.51
N GLN A 4 -58.38 52.37 32.27
CA GLN A 4 -56.97 52.07 32.62
C GLN A 4 -56.65 51.91 34.14
N GLY A 5 -55.78 51.04 34.62
CA GLY A 5 -54.81 50.11 34.04
C GLY A 5 -53.74 49.79 35.10
N LEU A 6 -53.27 48.54 35.12
CA LEU A 6 -52.03 48.02 35.73
C LEU A 6 -51.76 48.27 37.24
N LEU A 7 -51.68 47.19 38.02
CA LEU A 7 -50.40 46.67 38.56
C LEU A 7 -50.60 45.39 39.38
N ALA A 8 -49.88 44.36 38.94
CA ALA A 8 -49.40 43.15 39.60
C ALA A 8 -49.60 42.98 41.12
N ALA A 9 -50.18 41.84 41.51
CA ALA A 9 -49.63 40.98 42.57
C ALA A 9 -50.32 39.60 42.58
N GLY A 10 -49.51 38.54 42.52
CA GLY A 10 -49.83 37.23 43.11
C GLY A 10 -50.74 36.29 42.32
N LEU A 11 -50.19 35.51 41.41
CA LEU A 11 -50.78 34.22 41.02
C LEU A 11 -49.72 33.13 41.17
N GLU A 12 -49.98 32.25 42.13
CA GLU A 12 -49.27 31.00 42.35
C GLU A 12 -49.23 30.15 41.07
N PRO A 13 -48.12 29.45 40.78
CA PRO A 13 -48.11 28.48 39.72
C PRO A 13 -48.86 27.23 40.19
N GLN A 14 -50.02 26.99 39.57
CA GLN A 14 -50.73 25.72 39.64
C GLN A 14 -49.74 24.57 39.41
N SER A 15 -49.60 23.73 40.43
CA SER A 15 -48.84 22.50 40.40
C SER A 15 -49.59 21.45 39.57
N GLY A 16 -49.53 21.60 38.24
CA GLY A 16 -49.78 20.52 37.30
C GLY A 16 -48.70 19.45 37.43
N ARG A 17 -48.81 18.58 38.44
CA ARG A 17 -48.13 17.28 38.43
C ARG A 17 -48.68 16.51 37.22
N LEU A 18 -48.03 16.64 36.08
CA LEU A 18 -48.06 15.64 35.02
C LEU A 18 -47.48 14.36 35.62
N SER A 19 -48.33 13.55 36.24
CA SER A 19 -48.05 12.15 36.53
C SER A 19 -48.03 11.38 35.21
N MET A 20 -46.96 11.55 34.43
CA MET A 20 -46.52 10.50 33.50
C MET A 20 -45.91 9.39 34.37
N VAL A 21 -46.78 8.59 34.98
CA VAL A 21 -46.42 7.24 35.38
C VAL A 21 -46.38 6.43 34.09
N ASP A 22 -45.18 5.98 33.74
CA ASP A 22 -44.78 5.46 32.44
C ASP A 22 -45.67 4.33 31.86
N PRO A 23 -45.93 4.31 30.53
CA PRO A 23 -46.65 3.22 29.84
C PRO A 23 -45.99 1.83 30.00
N ILE A 24 -44.73 1.78 30.45
CA ILE A 24 -43.92 0.57 30.56
C ILE A 24 -44.07 -0.09 31.94
N ALA A 25 -44.31 0.70 33.00
CA ALA A 25 -44.58 0.16 34.34
C ALA A 25 -45.90 -0.62 34.37
N SER A 26 -46.89 -0.19 33.56
CA SER A 26 -48.18 -0.86 33.36
C SER A 26 -48.20 -1.88 32.20
N ALA A 27 -47.07 -2.14 31.54
CA ALA A 27 -47.04 -3.03 30.39
C ALA A 27 -47.20 -4.51 30.81
N GLY A 28 -48.09 -5.23 30.12
CA GLY A 28 -48.35 -6.65 30.37
C GLY A 28 -47.10 -7.53 30.21
N ASP A 29 -47.10 -8.70 30.85
CA ASP A 29 -45.94 -9.60 30.96
C ASP A 29 -45.27 -9.93 29.61
N GLY A 30 -46.05 -9.96 28.51
CA GLY A 30 -45.53 -10.16 27.15
C GLY A 30 -44.62 -9.04 26.64
N MET A 31 -44.89 -7.77 26.98
CA MET A 31 -44.06 -6.63 26.57
C MET A 31 -42.75 -6.58 27.38
N ARG A 32 -42.81 -6.95 28.66
CA ARG A 32 -41.63 -7.07 29.53
C ARG A 32 -40.70 -8.19 29.04
N LEU A 33 -41.28 -9.33 28.67
CA LEU A 33 -40.55 -10.44 28.07
C LEU A 33 -39.92 -10.03 26.71
N GLY A 34 -40.66 -9.32 25.86
CA GLY A 34 -40.16 -8.80 24.59
C GLY A 34 -38.97 -7.84 24.76
N LEU A 35 -39.03 -6.95 25.76
CA LEU A 35 -37.94 -6.05 26.10
C LEU A 35 -36.72 -6.79 26.64
N MET A 36 -36.91 -7.78 27.52
CA MET A 36 -35.82 -8.62 28.03
C MET A 36 -35.13 -9.41 26.91
N LEU A 37 -35.89 -9.96 25.96
CA LEU A 37 -35.34 -10.66 24.79
C LEU A 37 -34.56 -9.71 23.88
N THR A 38 -35.05 -8.48 23.69
CA THR A 38 -34.35 -7.48 22.87
C THR A 38 -33.03 -7.06 23.52
N ILE A 39 -33.01 -6.88 24.84
CA ILE A 39 -31.77 -6.60 25.60
C ILE A 39 -30.80 -7.78 25.49
N ALA A 40 -31.28 -9.02 25.65
CA ALA A 40 -30.44 -10.21 25.53
C ALA A 40 -29.89 -10.44 24.10
N LEU A 41 -30.61 -10.00 23.06
CA LEU A 41 -30.12 -10.04 21.69
C LEU A 41 -29.16 -8.88 21.38
N ALA A 42 -29.40 -7.69 21.94
CA ALA A 42 -28.56 -6.53 21.76
C ALA A 42 -27.15 -6.70 22.37
N THR A 43 -27.02 -7.48 23.46
CA THR A 43 -25.69 -7.82 24.03
C THR A 43 -24.80 -8.60 23.06
N LEU A 44 -25.37 -9.27 22.05
CA LEU A 44 -24.60 -9.97 21.00
C LEU A 44 -23.88 -8.99 20.06
N ILE A 45 -24.40 -7.77 19.93
CA ILE A 45 -23.82 -6.71 19.09
C ILE A 45 -22.86 -5.87 19.94
N SER A 46 -23.28 -5.47 21.13
CA SER A 46 -22.44 -4.73 22.07
C SER A 46 -22.85 -4.97 23.52
N GLU A 47 -22.20 -5.93 24.17
CA GLU A 47 -22.43 -6.29 25.58
C GLU A 47 -22.37 -5.07 26.53
N ASP A 48 -21.27 -4.31 26.50
CA ASP A 48 -21.04 -3.24 27.48
C ASP A 48 -22.03 -2.09 27.28
N LEU A 49 -22.27 -1.67 26.04
CA LEU A 49 -23.26 -0.62 25.73
C LEU A 49 -24.69 -1.07 26.08
N THR A 50 -24.99 -2.35 25.90
CA THR A 50 -26.31 -2.90 26.24
C THR A 50 -26.51 -2.97 27.75
N CYS A 51 -25.49 -3.33 28.53
CA CYS A 51 -25.55 -3.28 30.00
C CYS A 51 -25.72 -1.86 30.53
N VAL A 52 -24.99 -0.91 29.94
CA VAL A 52 -25.16 0.52 30.26
C VAL A 52 -26.56 0.99 29.88
N GLY A 53 -27.06 0.65 28.69
CA GLY A 53 -28.41 0.97 28.23
C GLY A 53 -29.49 0.38 29.14
N ALA A 54 -29.36 -0.88 29.54
CA ALA A 54 -30.27 -1.54 30.49
C ALA A 54 -30.24 -0.84 31.86
N GLY A 55 -29.05 -0.47 32.37
CA GLY A 55 -28.91 0.31 33.60
C GLY A 55 -29.55 1.72 33.50
N LEU A 56 -29.45 2.38 32.35
CA LEU A 56 -30.12 3.67 32.10
C LEU A 56 -31.64 3.52 32.04
N LEU A 57 -32.17 2.44 31.48
CA LEU A 57 -33.61 2.13 31.50
C LEU A 57 -34.12 1.86 32.92
N VAL A 58 -33.31 1.19 33.75
CA VAL A 58 -33.60 1.01 35.18
C VAL A 58 -33.55 2.34 35.93
N ALA A 59 -32.56 3.20 35.67
CA ALA A 59 -32.43 4.53 36.29
C ALA A 59 -33.63 5.45 36.00
N ARG A 60 -34.23 5.29 34.81
CA ARG A 60 -35.45 5.97 34.33
C ARG A 60 -36.75 5.36 34.84
N GLY A 61 -36.70 4.24 35.56
CA GLY A 61 -37.90 3.56 36.07
C GLY A 61 -38.65 2.69 35.05
N ALA A 62 -38.14 2.58 33.81
CA ALA A 62 -38.78 1.81 32.75
C ALA A 62 -38.58 0.28 32.86
N LEU A 63 -37.56 -0.17 33.60
CA LEU A 63 -37.25 -1.59 33.79
C LEU A 63 -36.85 -1.85 35.24
N GLY A 64 -37.28 -2.99 35.81
CA GLY A 64 -36.81 -3.42 37.12
C GLY A 64 -35.34 -3.86 37.08
N LEU A 65 -34.61 -3.66 38.17
CA LEU A 65 -33.20 -4.06 38.27
C LEU A 65 -32.99 -5.57 38.04
N THR A 66 -33.85 -6.41 38.63
CA THR A 66 -33.73 -7.87 38.52
C THR A 66 -33.93 -8.38 37.08
N PRO A 67 -34.99 -7.97 36.35
CA PRO A 67 -35.12 -8.26 34.92
C PRO A 67 -33.94 -7.79 34.06
N ALA A 68 -33.39 -6.60 34.34
CA ALA A 68 -32.27 -6.04 33.60
C ALA A 68 -30.98 -6.87 33.80
N LEU A 69 -30.65 -7.21 35.06
CA LEU A 69 -29.50 -8.05 35.39
C LEU A 69 -29.64 -9.44 34.78
N ALA A 70 -30.83 -10.05 34.85
CA ALA A 70 -31.08 -11.36 34.27
C ALA A 70 -30.95 -11.37 32.74
N ALA A 71 -31.54 -10.37 32.06
CA ALA A 71 -31.47 -10.26 30.60
C ALA A 71 -30.04 -10.02 30.10
N CYS A 72 -29.29 -9.13 30.75
CA CYS A 72 -27.89 -8.88 30.41
C CYS A 72 -27.02 -10.12 30.68
N PHE A 73 -27.18 -10.77 31.83
CA PHE A 73 -26.43 -11.97 32.17
C PHE A 73 -26.65 -13.11 31.16
N LEU A 74 -27.90 -13.40 30.81
CA LEU A 74 -28.23 -14.45 29.85
C LEU A 74 -27.73 -14.12 28.44
N GLY A 75 -27.87 -12.87 28.01
CA GLY A 75 -27.41 -12.41 26.70
C GLY A 75 -25.89 -12.47 26.55
N ILE A 76 -25.16 -12.08 27.58
CA ILE A 76 -23.69 -12.16 27.63
C ILE A 76 -23.21 -13.59 27.62
N LEU A 77 -23.80 -14.44 28.49
CA LEU A 77 -23.44 -15.85 28.55
C LEU A 77 -23.69 -16.53 27.21
N GLY A 78 -24.81 -16.21 26.54
CA GLY A 78 -25.11 -16.68 25.19
C GLY A 78 -24.07 -16.22 24.15
N GLY A 79 -23.70 -14.94 24.17
CA GLY A 79 -22.68 -14.38 23.26
C GLY A 79 -21.29 -15.01 23.43
N ASP A 80 -20.84 -15.17 24.67
CA ASP A 80 -19.55 -15.79 24.99
C ASP A 80 -19.50 -17.26 24.51
N LEU A 81 -20.61 -17.99 24.67
CA LEU A 81 -20.74 -19.36 24.19
C LEU A 81 -20.75 -19.45 22.65
N LEU A 82 -21.31 -18.47 21.95
CA LEU A 82 -21.26 -18.40 20.48
C LEU A 82 -19.82 -18.19 19.99
N LEU A 83 -19.04 -17.32 20.65
CA LEU A 83 -17.63 -17.09 20.30
C LEU A 83 -16.75 -18.32 20.58
N TYR A 84 -16.97 -18.99 21.70
CA TYR A 84 -16.32 -20.26 21.99
C TYR A 84 -16.71 -21.34 20.96
N GLY A 85 -18.00 -21.41 20.62
CA GLY A 85 -18.54 -22.33 19.63
C GLY A 85 -17.96 -22.11 18.23
N SER A 86 -17.79 -20.85 17.80
CA SER A 86 -17.20 -20.53 16.51
C SER A 86 -15.73 -20.97 16.43
N GLY A 87 -14.95 -20.75 17.50
CA GLY A 87 -13.58 -21.27 17.57
C GLY A 87 -13.52 -22.80 17.51
N ARG A 88 -14.45 -23.49 18.18
CA ARG A 88 -14.50 -24.95 18.24
C ARG A 88 -14.96 -25.60 16.92
N ALA A 89 -15.93 -25.01 16.23
CA ALA A 89 -16.54 -25.56 15.02
C ALA A 89 -15.70 -25.33 13.76
N PHE A 90 -15.13 -24.13 13.59
CA PHE A 90 -14.45 -23.74 12.35
C PHE A 90 -12.92 -23.95 12.37
N GLY A 91 -12.32 -24.25 13.53
CA GLY A 91 -10.91 -24.62 13.65
C GLY A 91 -9.92 -23.57 13.12
N SER A 92 -8.72 -24.00 12.72
CA SER A 92 -7.65 -23.10 12.22
C SER A 92 -8.03 -22.30 10.96
N ARG A 93 -9.12 -22.65 10.27
CA ARG A 93 -9.60 -21.91 9.10
C ARG A 93 -10.08 -20.49 9.45
N VAL A 94 -10.55 -20.26 10.69
CA VAL A 94 -10.98 -18.92 11.16
C VAL A 94 -9.82 -17.93 11.23
N VAL A 95 -8.62 -18.39 11.61
CA VAL A 95 -7.45 -17.52 11.75
C VAL A 95 -6.94 -17.01 10.39
N ARG A 96 -7.38 -17.63 9.29
CA ARG A 96 -6.96 -17.26 7.92
C ARG A 96 -7.84 -16.20 7.26
N VAL A 97 -9.02 -15.91 7.80
CA VAL A 97 -9.92 -14.86 7.30
C VAL A 97 -9.73 -13.54 8.05
N ALA A 98 -9.90 -12.41 7.37
CA ALA A 98 -9.87 -11.10 8.02
C ALA A 98 -11.14 -10.90 8.87
N PRO A 99 -11.06 -10.29 10.07
CA PRO A 99 -9.89 -9.65 10.68
C PRO A 99 -9.03 -10.57 11.56
N PHE A 100 -9.37 -11.84 11.71
CA PHE A 100 -8.69 -12.78 12.63
C PHE A 100 -7.20 -12.96 12.35
N ARG A 101 -6.79 -12.96 11.07
CA ARG A 101 -5.37 -12.98 10.67
C ARG A 101 -4.55 -11.79 11.20
N TRP A 102 -5.21 -10.69 11.58
CA TRP A 102 -4.56 -9.48 12.10
C TRP A 102 -4.37 -9.51 13.61
N LEU A 103 -5.11 -10.38 14.32
CA LEU A 103 -5.16 -10.40 15.78
C LEU A 103 -4.47 -11.62 16.40
N ILE A 104 -4.37 -12.73 15.68
CA ILE A 104 -3.83 -14.00 16.21
C ILE A 104 -2.80 -14.56 15.21
N ALA A 105 -1.53 -14.63 15.62
CA ALA A 105 -0.48 -15.24 14.82
C ALA A 105 -0.55 -16.78 14.89
N GLU A 106 -0.42 -17.45 13.74
CA GLU A 106 -0.53 -18.92 13.62
C GLU A 106 0.53 -19.65 14.49
N ALA A 107 1.67 -19.00 14.76
CA ALA A 107 2.77 -19.49 15.59
C ALA A 107 2.47 -19.55 17.11
N ASP A 108 1.47 -18.79 17.60
CA ASP A 108 1.13 -18.73 19.03
C ASP A 108 0.15 -19.85 19.45
N LEU A 109 -0.53 -20.47 18.48
CA LEU A 109 -1.54 -21.52 18.72
C LEU A 109 -0.92 -22.82 19.28
N THR A 110 0.32 -23.14 18.91
CA THR A 110 1.03 -24.34 19.37
C THR A 110 1.55 -24.21 20.80
N ARG A 111 1.88 -22.98 21.25
CA ARG A 111 2.29 -22.68 22.65
C ARG A 111 1.09 -22.46 23.57
N GLY A 112 -0.07 -22.08 23.02
CA GLY A 112 -1.26 -21.67 23.77
C GLY A 112 -1.96 -22.78 24.59
N ARG A 113 -1.83 -24.07 24.24
CA ARG A 113 -2.51 -25.16 24.97
C ARG A 113 -2.04 -25.28 26.42
N ALA A 114 -0.73 -25.30 26.67
CA ALA A 114 -0.16 -25.45 28.01
C ALA A 114 -0.38 -24.20 28.87
N TRP A 115 -0.28 -23.01 28.27
CA TRP A 115 -0.53 -21.73 28.93
C TRP A 115 -2.01 -21.57 29.32
N PHE A 116 -2.95 -21.94 28.43
CA PHE A 116 -4.38 -21.87 28.73
C PHE A 116 -4.81 -22.92 29.77
N ALA A 117 -4.17 -24.08 29.82
CA ALA A 117 -4.42 -25.07 30.87
C ALA A 117 -4.05 -24.55 32.27
N GLN A 118 -3.00 -23.71 32.38
CA GLN A 118 -2.55 -23.15 33.66
C GLN A 118 -3.14 -21.77 34.00
N ARG A 119 -3.47 -20.94 33.00
CA ARG A 119 -3.93 -19.55 33.18
C ARG A 119 -5.28 -19.21 32.53
N GLY A 120 -5.96 -20.18 31.94
CA GLY A 120 -7.24 -19.99 31.23
C GLY A 120 -8.33 -19.26 32.04
N PRO A 121 -8.57 -19.63 33.31
CA PRO A 121 -9.52 -18.92 34.17
C PRO A 121 -9.19 -17.43 34.37
N ALA A 122 -7.92 -17.12 34.64
CA ALA A 122 -7.45 -15.75 34.83
C ALA A 122 -7.50 -14.94 33.53
N ALA A 123 -7.22 -15.59 32.38
CA ALA A 123 -7.33 -14.96 31.07
C ALA A 123 -8.79 -14.63 30.71
N ILE A 124 -9.74 -15.53 30.99
CA ILE A 124 -11.17 -15.29 30.76
C ILE A 124 -11.67 -14.11 31.58
N LEU A 125 -11.34 -14.06 32.88
CA LEU A 125 -11.70 -12.96 33.77
C LEU A 125 -11.00 -11.65 33.38
N GLY A 126 -9.67 -11.69 33.18
CA GLY A 126 -8.87 -10.52 32.83
C GLY A 126 -9.24 -9.89 31.49
N SER A 127 -9.67 -10.71 30.52
CA SER A 127 -10.11 -10.21 29.21
C SER A 127 -11.31 -9.28 29.29
N ARG A 128 -12.12 -9.34 30.37
CA ARG A 128 -13.27 -8.44 30.55
C ARG A 128 -12.86 -7.01 30.86
N PHE A 129 -11.73 -6.83 31.54
CA PHE A 129 -11.18 -5.53 31.94
C PHE A 129 -10.33 -4.86 30.86
N VAL A 130 -9.93 -5.59 29.81
CA VAL A 130 -9.10 -5.06 28.73
C VAL A 130 -9.91 -5.00 27.44
N PRO A 131 -10.20 -3.79 26.92
CA PRO A 131 -10.92 -3.63 25.66
C PRO A 131 -10.28 -4.41 24.52
N GLY A 132 -11.08 -5.17 23.77
CA GLY A 132 -10.63 -5.92 22.60
C GLY A 132 -10.01 -7.31 22.85
N LEU A 133 -9.75 -7.71 24.11
CA LEU A 133 -9.17 -9.04 24.41
C LEU A 133 -10.19 -10.18 24.53
N ARG A 134 -11.48 -9.91 24.77
CA ARG A 134 -12.51 -10.95 24.94
C ARG A 134 -12.66 -11.83 23.72
N PHE A 135 -12.85 -11.20 22.56
CA PHE A 135 -13.02 -11.88 21.28
C PHE A 135 -11.88 -12.85 20.95
N PRO A 136 -10.60 -12.44 20.93
CA PRO A 136 -9.51 -13.36 20.65
C PRO A 136 -9.36 -14.44 21.75
N THR A 137 -9.62 -14.11 23.02
CA THR A 137 -9.50 -15.08 24.13
C THR A 137 -10.56 -16.19 24.06
N TYR A 138 -11.81 -15.85 23.77
CA TYR A 138 -12.92 -16.82 23.76
C TYR A 138 -12.91 -17.67 22.49
N VAL A 139 -12.57 -17.07 21.35
CA VAL A 139 -12.33 -17.82 20.10
C VAL A 139 -11.12 -18.74 20.26
N ALA A 140 -10.03 -18.27 20.87
CA ALA A 140 -8.86 -19.12 21.16
C ALA A 140 -9.19 -20.29 22.08
N ALA A 141 -9.99 -20.08 23.13
CA ALA A 141 -10.46 -21.15 24.02
C ALA A 141 -11.22 -22.25 23.24
N GLY A 142 -12.03 -21.86 22.25
CA GLY A 142 -12.71 -22.77 21.32
C GLY A 142 -11.75 -23.50 20.39
N LEU A 143 -10.82 -22.77 19.77
CA LEU A 143 -9.79 -23.33 18.86
C LEU A 143 -8.90 -24.36 19.55
N LEU A 144 -8.55 -24.13 20.81
CA LEU A 144 -7.73 -25.03 21.62
C LEU A 144 -8.52 -26.24 22.14
N ARG A 145 -9.83 -26.32 21.88
CA ARG A 145 -10.76 -27.37 22.33
C ARG A 145 -10.81 -27.53 23.86
N ALA A 146 -10.76 -26.42 24.61
CA ALA A 146 -10.91 -26.45 26.05
C ALA A 146 -12.20 -27.17 26.48
N PRO A 147 -12.24 -27.85 27.64
CA PRO A 147 -13.43 -28.57 28.08
C PRO A 147 -14.60 -27.62 28.33
N PHE A 148 -15.79 -27.99 27.83
CA PHE A 148 -16.96 -27.10 27.83
C PHE A 148 -17.45 -26.72 29.24
N ARG A 149 -17.50 -27.69 30.16
CA ARG A 149 -18.04 -27.47 31.52
C ARG A 149 -17.24 -26.44 32.32
N PRO A 150 -15.89 -26.53 32.41
CA PRO A 150 -15.11 -25.48 33.07
C PRO A 150 -15.21 -24.12 32.39
N VAL A 151 -15.22 -24.07 31.06
CA VAL A 151 -15.34 -22.80 30.31
C VAL A 151 -16.68 -22.12 30.57
N LEU A 152 -17.77 -22.88 30.55
CA LEU A 152 -19.12 -22.39 30.87
C LEU A 152 -19.18 -21.83 32.30
N ALA A 153 -18.59 -22.54 33.27
CA ALA A 153 -18.54 -22.08 34.66
C ALA A 153 -17.78 -20.76 34.79
N TRP A 154 -16.64 -20.62 34.11
CA TRP A 154 -15.86 -19.38 34.14
C TRP A 154 -16.54 -18.23 33.40
N PHE A 155 -17.24 -18.47 32.30
CA PHE A 155 -18.07 -17.45 31.65
C PHE A 155 -19.21 -17.00 32.54
N ALA A 156 -19.90 -17.92 33.21
CA ALA A 156 -20.97 -17.59 34.15
C ALA A 156 -20.45 -16.77 35.34
N ILE A 157 -19.32 -17.15 35.95
CA ILE A 157 -18.69 -16.39 37.04
C ILE A 157 -18.28 -15.00 36.54
N ALA A 158 -17.67 -14.92 35.37
CA ALA A 158 -17.20 -13.66 34.79
C ALA A 158 -18.37 -12.71 34.48
N ALA A 159 -19.47 -13.21 33.92
CA ALA A 159 -20.69 -12.46 33.67
C ALA A 159 -21.40 -12.06 34.98
N ALA A 160 -21.47 -12.96 35.96
CA ALA A 160 -22.10 -12.69 37.27
C ALA A 160 -21.35 -11.61 38.06
N LEU A 161 -20.04 -11.49 37.86
CA LEU A 161 -19.25 -10.41 38.44
C LEU A 161 -19.38 -9.11 37.64
N TRP A 162 -19.32 -9.18 36.32
CA TRP A 162 -19.25 -8.00 35.45
C TRP A 162 -20.59 -7.29 35.28
N VAL A 163 -21.70 -8.03 35.15
CA VAL A 163 -23.02 -7.47 34.87
C VAL A 163 -23.54 -6.57 35.99
N PRO A 164 -23.48 -6.96 37.28
CA PRO A 164 -23.90 -6.08 38.37
C PRO A 164 -23.03 -4.83 38.48
N ILE A 165 -21.75 -4.91 38.16
CA ILE A 165 -20.84 -3.76 38.16
C ILE A 165 -21.26 -2.76 37.07
N LEU A 166 -21.45 -3.22 35.84
CA LEU A 166 -21.83 -2.33 34.73
C LEU A 166 -23.27 -1.79 34.86
N VAL A 167 -24.25 -2.66 35.09
CA VAL A 167 -25.65 -2.25 35.24
C VAL A 167 -25.82 -1.39 36.48
N GLY A 168 -25.23 -1.78 37.62
CA GLY A 168 -25.30 -1.03 38.87
C GLY A 168 -24.62 0.32 38.80
N SER A 169 -23.43 0.42 38.18
CA SER A 169 -22.78 1.71 37.95
C SER A 169 -23.56 2.59 36.97
N ALA A 170 -24.14 2.02 35.92
CA ALA A 170 -25.01 2.76 35.00
C ALA A 170 -26.30 3.24 35.66
N VAL A 171 -26.87 2.49 36.62
CA VAL A 171 -28.01 2.95 37.42
C VAL A 171 -27.62 4.11 38.33
N TRP A 172 -26.46 4.01 38.99
CA TRP A 172 -25.97 5.00 39.95
C TRP A 172 -25.56 6.32 39.29
N ILE A 173 -24.84 6.25 38.16
CA ILE A 173 -24.30 7.40 37.44
C ILE A 173 -25.26 7.87 36.31
N GLY A 174 -26.28 7.07 35.98
CA GLY A 174 -27.13 7.28 34.83
C GLY A 174 -27.87 8.61 34.83
N ARG A 175 -28.39 9.04 35.97
CA ARG A 175 -29.13 10.32 36.09
C ARG A 175 -28.25 11.54 35.77
N PRO A 176 -27.08 11.75 36.41
CA PRO A 176 -26.20 12.87 36.07
C PRO A 176 -25.57 12.76 34.67
N ILE A 177 -25.31 11.56 34.15
CA ILE A 177 -24.80 11.37 32.78
C ILE A 177 -25.85 11.71 31.73
N LEU A 178 -27.12 11.34 31.94
CA LEU A 178 -28.20 11.66 31.02
C LEU A 178 -28.43 13.18 30.93
N ASP A 179 -28.32 13.88 32.06
CA ASP A 179 -28.42 15.35 32.10
C ASP A 179 -27.22 16.04 31.44
N LEU A 180 -26.01 15.45 31.55
CA LEU A 180 -24.80 15.95 30.90
C LEU A 180 -24.82 15.68 29.39
N LEU A 181 -25.21 14.48 28.97
CA LEU A 181 -25.32 14.10 27.55
C LEU A 181 -26.37 14.94 26.82
N ALA A 182 -27.54 15.17 27.45
CA ALA A 182 -28.58 16.04 26.91
C ALA A 182 -28.10 17.51 26.77
N ARG A 183 -27.19 17.96 27.63
CA ARG A 183 -26.61 19.31 27.59
C ARG A 183 -25.48 19.46 26.56
N TYR A 184 -24.77 18.39 26.22
CA TYR A 184 -23.53 18.43 25.43
C TYR A 184 -23.55 17.57 24.15
N GLU A 185 -24.71 17.11 23.69
CA GLU A 185 -24.87 16.27 22.48
C GLU A 185 -24.15 16.85 21.24
N ARG A 186 -24.13 18.19 21.10
CA ARG A 186 -23.44 18.89 20.00
C ARG A 186 -21.91 18.99 20.16
N LEU A 187 -21.40 18.85 21.39
CA LEU A 187 -19.97 19.03 21.72
C LEU A 187 -19.22 17.70 21.90
N ALA A 188 -19.92 16.60 22.14
CA ALA A 188 -19.31 15.28 22.31
C ALA A 188 -18.49 14.83 21.08
N LEU A 189 -19.05 14.97 19.87
CA LEU A 189 -18.37 14.60 18.62
C LEU A 189 -17.13 15.49 18.34
N PRO A 190 -17.20 16.84 18.45
CA PRO A 190 -16.02 17.69 18.38
C PRO A 190 -14.94 17.36 19.40
N ILE A 191 -15.30 17.11 20.67
CA ILE A 191 -14.34 16.77 21.73
C ILE A 191 -13.65 15.45 21.42
N LEU A 192 -14.40 14.43 20.97
CA LEU A 192 -13.81 13.16 20.54
C LEU A 192 -12.88 13.35 19.34
N GLY A 193 -13.31 14.13 18.34
CA GLY A 193 -12.49 14.46 17.16
C GLY A 193 -11.19 15.18 17.53
N LEU A 194 -11.26 16.16 18.44
CA LEU A 194 -10.09 16.89 18.95
C LEU A 194 -9.20 15.99 19.81
N GLY A 195 -9.77 15.11 20.62
CA GLY A 195 -9.01 14.13 21.41
C GLY A 195 -8.25 13.14 20.52
N LEU A 196 -8.90 12.59 19.49
CA LEU A 196 -8.27 11.71 18.49
C LEU A 196 -7.21 12.45 17.68
N LEU A 197 -7.47 13.69 17.26
CA LEU A 197 -6.49 14.54 16.59
C LEU A 197 -5.30 14.83 17.51
N GLY A 198 -5.53 15.15 18.78
CA GLY A 198 -4.49 15.38 19.79
C GLY A 198 -3.61 14.14 20.00
N LEU A 199 -4.22 12.96 20.13
CA LEU A 199 -3.50 11.68 20.22
C LEU A 199 -2.68 11.42 18.96
N TRP A 200 -3.25 11.67 17.79
CA TRP A 200 -2.57 11.50 16.51
C TRP A 200 -1.39 12.45 16.37
N LEU A 201 -1.56 13.75 16.66
CA LEU A 201 -0.49 14.77 16.65
C LEU A 201 0.62 14.40 17.65
N THR A 202 0.25 13.90 18.83
CA THR A 202 1.22 13.48 19.84
C THR A 202 2.07 12.32 19.34
N GLY A 203 1.45 11.24 18.85
CA GLY A 203 2.16 10.07 18.35
C GLY A 203 2.94 10.31 17.05
N ASN A 204 2.44 11.16 16.15
CA ASN A 204 3.00 11.32 14.81
C ASN A 204 3.88 12.56 14.64
N LEU A 205 3.76 13.57 15.50
CA LEU A 205 4.55 14.81 15.44
C LEU A 205 5.34 15.04 16.74
N LEU A 206 4.69 15.13 17.90
CA LEU A 206 5.37 15.53 19.14
C LEU A 206 6.42 14.51 19.59
N LEU A 207 6.05 13.24 19.76
CA LEU A 207 6.99 12.19 20.20
C LEU A 207 8.18 12.03 19.23
N PRO A 208 7.98 11.99 17.89
CA PRO A 208 9.12 12.02 16.96
C PRO A 208 9.96 13.29 17.07
N ALA A 209 9.38 14.46 17.32
CA ALA A 209 10.13 15.72 17.40
C ALA A 209 11.10 15.78 18.60
N LEU A 210 10.84 15.01 19.66
CA LEU A 210 11.73 14.95 20.83
C LEU A 210 13.09 14.30 20.51
N THR A 211 13.12 13.33 19.60
CA THR A 211 14.35 12.60 19.26
C THR A 211 15.00 13.16 18.00
N TRP A 212 16.34 13.10 17.91
CA TRP A 212 17.04 13.51 16.68
C TRP A 212 16.59 12.69 15.46
N ARG A 213 16.49 11.35 15.60
CA ARG A 213 16.03 10.46 14.52
C ARG A 213 14.60 10.80 14.08
N GLY A 214 13.70 11.05 15.03
CA GLY A 214 12.32 11.42 14.72
C GLY A 214 12.19 12.80 14.07
N ARG A 215 12.99 13.81 14.47
CA ARG A 215 13.09 15.10 13.76
C ARG A 215 13.54 14.94 12.32
N ARG A 216 14.55 14.10 12.06
CA ARG A 216 15.01 13.81 10.70
C ARG A 216 13.93 13.10 9.87
N ARG A 217 13.17 12.17 10.46
CA ARG A 217 12.03 11.52 9.80
C ARG A 217 10.89 12.50 9.50
N LEU A 218 10.60 13.43 10.40
CA LEU A 218 9.65 14.52 10.17
C LEU A 218 10.10 15.40 9.01
N TRP A 219 11.38 15.77 8.99
CA TRP A 219 11.98 16.53 7.90
C TRP A 219 11.88 15.79 6.56
N GLY A 220 12.17 14.49 6.52
CA GLY A 220 11.99 13.65 5.34
C GLY A 220 10.54 13.65 4.85
N ARG A 221 9.56 13.51 5.77
CA ARG A 221 8.13 13.61 5.43
C ARG A 221 7.78 14.97 4.83
N TRP A 222 8.21 16.06 5.47
CA TRP A 222 7.96 17.42 4.99
C TRP A 222 8.56 17.63 3.60
N ARG A 223 9.81 17.21 3.37
CA ARG A 223 10.45 17.30 2.04
C ARG A 223 9.71 16.52 0.96
N ARG A 224 9.16 15.34 1.28
CA ARG A 224 8.35 14.60 0.30
C ARG A 224 7.06 15.32 -0.10
N TRP A 225 6.51 16.13 0.80
CA TRP A 225 5.34 16.95 0.50
C TRP A 225 5.70 18.21 -0.29
N THR A 226 6.82 18.86 0.01
CA THR A 226 7.25 20.08 -0.68
C THR A 226 7.97 19.83 -2.01
N ARG A 227 8.63 18.68 -2.16
CA ARG A 227 9.30 18.28 -3.39
C ARG A 227 8.44 17.30 -4.16
N TRP A 228 7.91 17.80 -5.27
CA TRP A 228 6.98 17.05 -6.12
C TRP A 228 7.59 15.77 -6.71
N GLU A 229 8.92 15.66 -6.84
CA GLU A 229 9.61 14.44 -7.28
C GLU A 229 9.19 13.20 -6.46
N TYR A 230 8.81 13.38 -5.18
CA TYR A 230 8.40 12.28 -4.29
C TYR A 230 6.88 12.10 -4.16
N TRP A 231 6.08 12.86 -4.90
CA TRP A 231 4.62 12.79 -4.82
C TRP A 231 4.12 11.42 -5.30
N PRO A 232 3.09 10.87 -4.65
CA PRO A 232 2.48 9.63 -5.12
C PRO A 232 1.86 9.83 -6.50
N MET A 233 1.85 8.78 -7.33
CA MET A 233 1.31 8.85 -8.70
C MET A 233 -0.14 9.34 -8.75
N GLY A 234 -0.95 8.99 -7.74
CA GLY A 234 -2.34 9.44 -7.64
C GLY A 234 -2.51 10.97 -7.52
N LEU A 235 -1.46 11.69 -7.11
CA LEU A 235 -1.44 13.16 -7.07
C LEU A 235 -0.81 13.75 -8.34
N LEU A 236 0.21 13.10 -8.90
CA LEU A 236 0.95 13.61 -10.07
C LEU A 236 0.20 13.44 -11.39
N TYR A 237 -0.47 12.30 -11.59
CA TYR A 237 -1.04 11.90 -12.89
C TYR A 237 -2.45 12.40 -13.24
N PRO A 238 -3.33 12.86 -12.33
CA PRO A 238 -4.68 13.28 -12.73
C PRO A 238 -4.72 14.32 -13.87
N PRO A 239 -3.87 15.37 -13.89
CA PRO A 239 -3.83 16.31 -15.01
C PRO A 239 -3.39 15.65 -16.33
N VAL A 240 -2.44 14.73 -16.27
CA VAL A 240 -1.92 14.00 -17.46
C VAL A 240 -2.99 13.05 -18.00
N VAL A 241 -3.72 12.34 -17.11
CA VAL A 241 -4.83 11.46 -17.50
C VAL A 241 -5.95 12.26 -18.17
N ALA A 242 -6.33 13.41 -17.61
CA ALA A 242 -7.33 14.29 -18.21
C ALA A 242 -6.89 14.75 -19.61
N TRP A 243 -5.62 15.10 -19.77
CA TRP A 243 -5.04 15.46 -21.07
C TRP A 243 -5.05 14.31 -22.09
N VAL A 244 -4.67 13.09 -21.68
CA VAL A 244 -4.71 11.88 -22.52
C VAL A 244 -6.13 11.55 -22.97
N LEU A 245 -7.11 11.65 -22.08
CA LEU A 245 -8.52 11.45 -22.42
C LEU A 245 -9.01 12.49 -23.42
N TRP A 246 -8.64 13.76 -23.23
CA TRP A 246 -8.97 14.83 -24.18
C TRP A 246 -8.32 14.62 -25.54
N LEU A 247 -7.05 14.20 -25.61
CA LEU A 247 -6.37 13.84 -26.86
C LEU A 247 -7.11 12.70 -27.58
N GLY A 248 -7.52 11.67 -26.83
CA GLY A 248 -8.27 10.55 -27.37
C GLY A 248 -9.62 10.95 -27.97
N LEU A 249 -10.37 11.83 -27.30
CA LEU A 249 -11.62 12.38 -27.81
C LEU A 249 -11.38 13.24 -29.07
N ARG A 250 -10.37 14.11 -29.04
CA ARG A 250 -10.06 15.03 -30.15
C ARG A 250 -9.54 14.31 -31.41
N ARG A 251 -8.84 13.19 -31.25
CA ARG A 251 -8.20 12.42 -32.35
C ARG A 251 -9.04 11.23 -32.83
N GLY A 252 -10.26 11.06 -32.29
CA GLY A 252 -11.19 10.02 -32.72
C GLY A 252 -10.84 8.60 -32.24
N GLY A 253 -10.17 8.46 -31.10
CA GLY A 253 -9.85 7.15 -30.52
C GLY A 253 -9.12 7.24 -29.18
N LEU A 254 -9.74 6.76 -28.10
CA LEU A 254 -9.19 6.80 -26.73
C LEU A 254 -7.88 6.02 -26.58
N THR A 255 -7.68 4.99 -27.41
CA THR A 255 -6.51 4.10 -27.38
C THR A 255 -5.60 4.28 -28.59
N LEU A 256 -5.71 5.39 -29.33
CA LEU A 256 -4.92 5.61 -30.55
C LEU A 256 -3.41 5.51 -30.32
N PHE A 257 -2.95 5.85 -29.12
CA PHE A 257 -1.55 5.70 -28.70
C PHE A 257 -1.01 4.27 -28.78
N THR A 258 -1.86 3.22 -28.77
CA THR A 258 -1.40 1.82 -28.89
C THR A 258 -0.85 1.51 -30.29
N ALA A 259 -1.20 2.32 -31.30
CA ALA A 259 -0.63 2.21 -32.63
C ALA A 259 0.72 2.95 -32.79
N ALA A 260 1.25 3.54 -31.71
CA ALA A 260 2.52 4.28 -31.78
C ALA A 260 3.70 3.38 -32.18
N ASN A 261 3.71 2.11 -31.75
CA ASN A 261 4.73 1.13 -32.11
C ASN A 261 4.09 -0.17 -32.64
N PRO A 262 3.80 -0.27 -33.95
CA PRO A 262 3.20 -1.48 -34.52
C PRO A 262 4.00 -2.77 -34.29
N ALA A 263 5.31 -2.68 -34.04
CA ALA A 263 6.17 -3.83 -33.75
C ALA A 263 6.03 -4.40 -32.33
N ILE A 264 5.37 -3.67 -31.42
CA ILE A 264 5.24 -4.03 -30.02
C ILE A 264 3.75 -4.18 -29.70
N PRO A 265 3.32 -5.30 -29.10
CA PRO A 265 1.92 -5.47 -28.65
C PRO A 265 1.43 -4.28 -27.82
N ASP A 266 0.22 -3.80 -28.12
CA ASP A 266 -0.39 -2.59 -27.54
C ASP A 266 0.50 -1.32 -27.60
N GLY A 267 1.47 -1.27 -28.50
CA GLY A 267 2.45 -0.19 -28.60
C GLY A 267 3.44 -0.15 -27.43
N GLY A 268 3.49 -1.21 -26.62
CA GLY A 268 4.24 -1.27 -25.36
C GLY A 268 3.53 -0.62 -24.19
N PHE A 269 2.19 -0.65 -24.18
CA PHE A 269 1.41 -0.09 -23.08
C PHE A 269 1.43 -1.01 -21.85
N ILE A 270 1.17 -2.31 -22.02
CA ILE A 270 1.06 -3.29 -20.93
C ILE A 270 1.59 -4.64 -21.40
N GLY A 271 2.34 -5.33 -20.54
CA GLY A 271 2.65 -6.76 -20.70
C GLY A 271 3.60 -7.12 -21.84
N GLU A 272 4.39 -6.17 -22.33
CA GLU A 272 5.38 -6.43 -23.38
C GLU A 272 6.46 -7.44 -22.93
N SER A 273 6.78 -8.39 -23.81
CA SER A 273 7.84 -9.38 -23.56
C SER A 273 9.21 -8.72 -23.73
N LYS A 274 9.99 -8.65 -22.65
CA LYS A 274 11.36 -8.14 -22.69
C LYS A 274 12.24 -8.98 -23.60
N HIS A 275 12.09 -10.30 -23.59
CA HIS A 275 12.84 -11.18 -24.45
C HIS A 275 12.58 -10.87 -25.92
N ALA A 276 11.32 -10.76 -26.34
CA ALA A 276 10.97 -10.46 -27.72
C ALA A 276 11.55 -9.12 -28.20
N ILE A 277 11.45 -8.08 -27.37
CA ILE A 277 12.00 -6.75 -27.68
C ILE A 277 13.54 -6.80 -27.79
N LEU A 278 14.21 -7.43 -26.83
CA LEU A 278 15.68 -7.52 -26.83
C LEU A 278 16.20 -8.35 -28.01
N SER A 279 15.53 -9.44 -28.37
CA SER A 279 15.88 -10.23 -29.54
C SER A 279 15.65 -9.46 -30.85
N ALA A 280 14.59 -8.65 -30.94
CA ALA A 280 14.36 -7.80 -32.11
C ALA A 280 15.42 -6.69 -32.24
N LEU A 281 15.85 -6.11 -31.12
CA LEU A 281 16.96 -5.14 -31.08
C LEU A 281 18.29 -5.78 -31.48
N GLU A 282 18.59 -6.97 -30.96
CA GLU A 282 19.79 -7.74 -31.33
C GLU A 282 19.80 -8.06 -32.83
N ALA A 283 18.66 -8.48 -33.40
CA ALA A 283 18.51 -8.69 -34.84
C ALA A 283 18.69 -7.40 -35.67
N ALA A 284 18.35 -6.24 -35.09
CA ALA A 284 18.61 -4.93 -35.67
C ALA A 284 20.08 -4.45 -35.52
N GLY A 285 20.98 -5.29 -34.99
CA GLY A 285 22.39 -4.97 -34.77
C GLY A 285 22.64 -4.07 -33.56
N ALA A 286 21.69 -3.99 -32.63
CA ALA A 286 21.85 -3.22 -31.41
C ALA A 286 22.80 -3.91 -30.41
N PRO A 287 23.61 -3.15 -29.66
CA PRO A 287 24.47 -3.72 -28.62
C PRO A 287 23.66 -4.15 -27.40
N VAL A 288 23.09 -5.36 -27.44
CA VAL A 288 22.29 -5.92 -26.35
C VAL A 288 23.13 -6.95 -25.58
N PRO A 289 23.17 -6.91 -24.23
CA PRO A 289 23.84 -7.95 -23.45
C PRO A 289 23.20 -9.33 -23.73
N PRO A 290 24.01 -10.40 -23.85
CA PRO A 290 23.50 -11.75 -24.06
C PRO A 290 22.39 -12.09 -23.08
N HIS A 291 21.31 -12.72 -23.57
CA HIS A 291 20.12 -12.97 -22.78
C HIS A 291 19.43 -14.28 -23.20
N ARG A 292 18.68 -14.89 -22.27
CA ARG A 292 17.97 -16.15 -22.50
C ARG A 292 16.67 -16.21 -21.68
N LEU A 293 15.57 -16.55 -22.34
CA LEU A 293 14.28 -16.79 -21.68
C LEU A 293 14.33 -18.08 -20.84
N LEU A 294 13.71 -18.00 -19.67
CA LEU A 294 13.48 -19.07 -18.72
C LEU A 294 11.96 -19.23 -18.50
N PRO A 295 11.28 -20.03 -19.33
CA PRO A 295 9.85 -20.26 -19.19
C PRO A 295 9.51 -20.89 -17.84
N ILE A 296 8.41 -20.46 -17.23
CA ILE A 296 7.88 -21.00 -15.97
C ILE A 296 7.40 -22.45 -16.12
N ALA A 297 7.07 -22.87 -17.34
CA ALA A 297 6.68 -24.24 -17.66
C ALA A 297 7.82 -25.25 -17.43
N LEU A 298 9.07 -24.80 -17.37
CA LEU A 298 10.21 -25.64 -17.06
C LEU A 298 10.35 -25.84 -15.55
N SER A 299 10.77 -27.04 -15.16
CA SER A 299 11.13 -27.34 -13.77
C SER A 299 12.28 -26.46 -13.27
N LEU A 300 12.47 -26.40 -11.95
CA LEU A 300 13.58 -25.66 -11.36
C LEU A 300 14.94 -26.14 -11.90
N GLU A 301 15.13 -27.46 -11.99
CA GLU A 301 16.38 -28.04 -12.47
C GLU A 301 16.63 -27.75 -13.96
N GLU A 302 15.62 -27.88 -14.82
CA GLU A 302 15.75 -27.50 -16.24
C GLU A 302 16.10 -26.02 -16.42
N ARG A 303 15.55 -25.13 -15.58
CA ARG A 303 15.90 -23.70 -15.60
C ARG A 303 17.33 -23.47 -15.13
N LEU A 304 17.78 -24.17 -14.09
CA LEU A 304 19.16 -24.10 -13.62
C LEU A 304 20.14 -24.58 -14.70
N GLU A 305 19.89 -25.74 -15.30
CA GLU A 305 20.70 -26.27 -16.41
C GLU A 305 20.75 -25.29 -17.59
N ARG A 306 19.61 -24.69 -17.94
CA ARG A 306 19.54 -23.71 -19.02
C ARG A 306 20.38 -22.47 -18.73
N VAL A 307 20.43 -22.00 -17.48
CA VAL A 307 21.30 -20.90 -17.06
C VAL A 307 22.78 -21.31 -17.12
N GLN A 308 23.14 -22.52 -16.69
CA GLN A 308 24.53 -22.98 -16.78
C GLN A 308 24.99 -23.11 -18.23
N ARG A 309 24.14 -23.67 -19.10
CA ARG A 309 24.43 -23.77 -20.53
C ARG A 309 24.59 -22.38 -21.16
N PHE A 310 23.69 -21.45 -20.85
CA PHE A 310 23.79 -20.05 -21.28
C PHE A 310 25.11 -19.40 -20.83
N ARG A 311 25.54 -19.63 -19.58
CA ARG A 311 26.83 -19.12 -19.08
C ARG A 311 28.02 -19.71 -19.82
N ALA A 312 28.01 -21.02 -20.09
CA ALA A 312 29.09 -21.68 -20.80
C ALA A 312 29.17 -21.23 -22.27
N GLU A 313 28.03 -21.17 -22.96
CA GLU A 313 27.94 -20.74 -24.37
C GLU A 313 28.40 -19.29 -24.57
N ALA A 314 28.05 -18.40 -23.64
CA ALA A 314 28.39 -16.98 -23.72
C ALA A 314 29.67 -16.60 -22.96
N GLY A 315 30.39 -17.55 -22.35
CA GLY A 315 31.60 -17.29 -21.58
C GLY A 315 31.39 -16.37 -20.37
N LEU A 316 30.25 -16.46 -19.69
CA LEU A 316 29.83 -15.51 -18.66
C LEU A 316 30.20 -15.94 -17.23
N GLY A 317 30.89 -15.04 -16.53
CA GLY A 317 31.06 -15.06 -15.09
C GLY A 317 29.88 -14.46 -14.33
N TRP A 318 30.04 -14.33 -13.01
CA TRP A 318 29.15 -13.53 -12.17
C TRP A 318 29.55 -12.04 -12.23
N PRO A 319 28.61 -11.09 -12.08
CA PRO A 319 27.19 -11.29 -11.82
C PRO A 319 26.32 -11.48 -13.07
N LEU A 320 25.12 -12.05 -12.87
CA LEU A 320 24.04 -12.13 -13.87
C LEU A 320 22.80 -11.37 -13.39
N VAL A 321 21.97 -10.93 -14.32
CA VAL A 321 20.68 -10.29 -14.04
C VAL A 321 19.55 -11.27 -14.32
N LEU A 322 18.64 -11.42 -13.36
CA LEU A 322 17.42 -12.20 -13.51
C LEU A 322 16.22 -11.26 -13.37
N LYS A 323 15.36 -11.17 -14.39
CA LYS A 323 14.21 -10.26 -14.42
C LYS A 323 12.96 -10.91 -15.01
N PRO A 324 11.73 -10.55 -14.60
CA PRO A 324 10.52 -11.06 -15.22
C PRO A 324 10.46 -10.67 -16.71
N ASP A 325 9.99 -11.58 -17.57
CA ASP A 325 9.85 -11.29 -19.00
C ASP A 325 8.82 -10.17 -19.22
N ALA A 326 7.64 -10.32 -18.63
CA ALA A 326 6.65 -9.25 -18.51
C ALA A 326 6.69 -8.63 -17.10
N GLY A 327 6.81 -7.30 -17.00
CA GLY A 327 6.81 -6.60 -15.70
C GLY A 327 7.44 -5.21 -15.77
N GLN A 328 7.07 -4.32 -14.84
CA GLN A 328 7.51 -2.91 -14.85
C GLN A 328 8.28 -2.52 -13.57
N ARG A 329 9.00 -1.38 -13.63
CA ARG A 329 9.59 -0.69 -12.46
C ARG A 329 10.61 -1.52 -11.66
N GLY A 330 11.26 -2.49 -12.31
CA GLY A 330 12.26 -3.37 -11.69
C GLY A 330 11.69 -4.31 -10.63
N ALA A 331 10.37 -4.53 -10.58
CA ALA A 331 9.77 -5.59 -9.77
C ALA A 331 10.34 -6.96 -10.18
N GLY A 332 10.68 -7.82 -9.20
CA GLY A 332 11.27 -9.14 -9.47
C GLY A 332 12.70 -9.13 -10.05
N LEU A 333 13.41 -7.99 -10.07
CA LEU A 333 14.80 -7.93 -10.55
C LEU A 333 15.78 -8.43 -9.47
N PHE A 334 16.63 -9.40 -9.82
CA PHE A 334 17.71 -9.91 -9.00
C PHE A 334 19.06 -9.75 -9.70
N ILE A 335 20.09 -9.35 -8.94
CA ILE A 335 21.50 -9.37 -9.37
C ILE A 335 22.15 -10.56 -8.68
N LEU A 336 22.38 -11.61 -9.45
CA LEU A 336 22.88 -12.90 -8.98
C LEU A 336 24.40 -12.90 -8.98
N ARG A 337 25.00 -13.32 -7.86
CA ARG A 337 26.46 -13.35 -7.66
C ARG A 337 27.00 -14.76 -7.37
N SER A 338 26.13 -15.77 -7.30
CA SER A 338 26.50 -17.15 -7.01
C SER A 338 25.40 -18.12 -7.45
N ASP A 339 25.77 -19.39 -7.62
CA ASP A 339 24.83 -20.46 -7.94
C ASP A 339 23.78 -20.69 -6.84
N ALA A 340 24.16 -20.45 -5.57
CA ALA A 340 23.23 -20.50 -4.44
C ALA A 340 22.15 -19.42 -4.57
N ALA A 341 22.54 -18.18 -4.88
CA ALA A 341 21.60 -17.08 -5.08
C ALA A 341 20.68 -17.32 -6.30
N LEU A 342 21.21 -17.92 -7.37
CA LEU A 342 20.42 -18.31 -8.54
C LEU A 342 19.32 -19.32 -8.17
N ARG A 343 19.67 -20.39 -7.45
CA ARG A 343 18.72 -21.43 -7.05
C ARG A 343 17.62 -20.86 -6.15
N GLU A 344 17.99 -20.03 -5.17
CA GLU A 344 17.03 -19.37 -4.29
C GLU A 344 16.08 -18.45 -5.08
N ALA A 345 16.61 -17.64 -5.99
CA ALA A 345 15.80 -16.74 -6.80
C ALA A 345 14.82 -17.50 -7.70
N LEU A 346 15.28 -18.54 -8.41
CA LEU A 346 14.45 -19.35 -9.31
C LEU A 346 13.40 -20.20 -8.59
N ALA A 347 13.63 -20.58 -7.33
CA ALA A 347 12.63 -21.31 -6.54
C ALA A 347 11.38 -20.45 -6.25
N GLY A 348 11.54 -19.12 -6.20
CA GLY A 348 10.46 -18.18 -5.87
C GLY A 348 9.71 -17.58 -7.06
N VAL A 349 10.14 -17.82 -8.31
CA VAL A 349 9.52 -17.19 -9.48
C VAL A 349 8.19 -17.86 -9.85
N LYS A 350 7.22 -17.05 -10.27
CA LYS A 350 5.85 -17.50 -10.63
C LYS A 350 5.44 -17.19 -12.06
N VAL A 351 6.34 -16.57 -12.82
CA VAL A 351 6.12 -16.11 -14.20
C VAL A 351 7.36 -16.44 -15.02
N ASP A 352 7.29 -16.21 -16.32
CA ASP A 352 8.45 -16.31 -17.19
C ASP A 352 9.50 -15.27 -16.80
N TYR A 353 10.75 -15.70 -16.78
CA TYR A 353 11.89 -14.87 -16.43
C TYR A 353 12.90 -14.86 -17.55
N LEU A 354 13.76 -13.85 -17.52
CA LEU A 354 14.87 -13.66 -18.42
C LEU A 354 16.16 -13.62 -17.60
N VAL A 355 17.13 -14.44 -17.98
CA VAL A 355 18.52 -14.28 -17.52
C VAL A 355 19.29 -13.46 -18.55
N GLN A 356 20.07 -12.49 -18.09
CA GLN A 356 20.82 -11.56 -18.94
C GLN A 356 22.21 -11.31 -18.33
N ALA A 357 23.22 -11.16 -19.18
CA ALA A 357 24.55 -10.72 -18.76
C ALA A 357 24.49 -9.34 -18.08
N PHE A 358 25.21 -9.17 -16.98
CA PHE A 358 25.26 -7.87 -16.31
C PHE A 358 26.08 -6.87 -17.14
N ALA A 359 25.46 -5.74 -17.50
CA ALA A 359 26.14 -4.66 -18.19
C ALA A 359 26.72 -3.65 -17.18
N PRO A 360 28.06 -3.48 -17.12
CA PRO A 360 28.70 -2.56 -16.18
C PRO A 360 28.54 -1.08 -16.61
N GLY A 361 28.93 -0.18 -15.72
CA GLY A 361 28.97 1.26 -16.00
C GLY A 361 27.75 2.03 -15.48
N GLU A 362 27.70 3.29 -15.88
CA GLU A 362 26.65 4.25 -15.54
C GLU A 362 25.34 3.94 -16.29
N GLU A 363 24.20 4.20 -15.66
CA GLU A 363 22.88 3.91 -16.23
C GLU A 363 22.20 5.19 -16.73
N PHE A 364 21.63 5.13 -17.93
CA PHE A 364 20.96 6.26 -18.57
C PHE A 364 19.60 5.84 -19.11
N GLY A 365 18.65 6.77 -19.13
CA GLY A 365 17.38 6.63 -19.83
C GLY A 365 17.33 7.57 -21.02
N VAL A 366 17.25 7.05 -22.25
CA VAL A 366 17.16 7.85 -23.49
C VAL A 366 15.80 7.63 -24.13
N PHE A 367 15.01 8.69 -24.22
CA PHE A 367 13.70 8.65 -24.85
C PHE A 367 13.83 9.11 -26.30
N TYR A 368 13.45 8.23 -27.21
CA TYR A 368 13.48 8.46 -28.65
C TYR A 368 12.06 8.63 -29.21
N ALA A 369 11.93 9.50 -30.19
CA ALA A 369 10.72 9.60 -30.98
C ALA A 369 11.00 9.93 -32.45
N ARG A 370 10.26 9.30 -33.36
CA ARG A 370 10.26 9.57 -34.81
C ARG A 370 8.85 9.44 -35.33
N ARG A 371 8.34 10.44 -36.06
CA ARG A 371 7.08 10.24 -36.79
C ARG A 371 7.33 9.35 -38.01
N PRO A 372 6.39 8.51 -38.44
CA PRO A 372 6.69 7.57 -39.51
C PRO A 372 6.85 8.24 -40.89
N ASP A 373 6.51 9.53 -41.02
CA ASP A 373 6.82 10.41 -42.17
C ASP A 373 8.20 11.08 -42.10
N GLU A 374 8.91 10.97 -40.98
CA GLU A 374 10.22 11.59 -40.80
C GLU A 374 11.35 10.61 -41.14
N ALA A 375 12.34 11.09 -41.89
CA ALA A 375 13.52 10.31 -42.25
C ALA A 375 14.46 10.01 -41.07
N ARG A 376 14.40 10.83 -40.01
CA ARG A 376 15.22 10.70 -38.80
C ARG A 376 14.37 11.01 -37.57
N GLY A 377 14.59 10.27 -36.50
CA GLY A 377 14.07 10.58 -35.18
C GLY A 377 15.01 11.46 -34.37
N ARG A 378 14.60 11.74 -33.14
CA ARG A 378 15.34 12.59 -32.21
C ARG A 378 15.25 12.07 -30.78
N ILE A 379 16.22 12.45 -29.96
CA ILE A 379 16.17 12.21 -28.52
C ILE A 379 15.35 13.34 -27.88
N ILE A 380 14.22 13.01 -27.25
CA ILE A 380 13.34 14.00 -26.59
C ILE A 380 13.59 14.12 -25.08
N SER A 381 14.34 13.18 -24.50
CA SER A 381 14.67 13.14 -23.08
C SER A 381 15.92 12.30 -22.86
N LEU A 382 16.85 12.80 -22.04
CA LEU A 382 17.98 12.01 -21.52
C LEU A 382 18.03 12.15 -20.00
N THR A 383 18.09 11.02 -19.31
CA THR A 383 18.13 10.95 -17.85
C THR A 383 19.40 10.22 -17.41
N GLU A 384 20.22 10.85 -16.57
CA GLU A 384 21.25 10.15 -15.81
C GLU A 384 20.61 9.48 -14.58
N LYS A 385 20.88 8.20 -14.35
CA LYS A 385 20.37 7.48 -13.18
C LYS A 385 21.51 7.20 -12.21
N ARG A 386 21.57 7.97 -11.13
CA ARG A 386 22.58 7.83 -10.09
C ARG A 386 22.05 7.00 -8.93
N PHE A 387 22.83 6.04 -8.48
CA PHE A 387 22.48 5.29 -7.28
C PHE A 387 22.65 6.20 -6.06
N THR A 388 21.57 6.34 -5.27
CA THR A 388 21.69 7.06 -4.00
C THR A 388 22.69 6.32 -3.13
N GLN A 389 23.65 7.07 -2.60
CA GLN A 389 24.72 6.57 -1.77
C GLN A 389 24.93 7.50 -0.59
N VAL A 390 25.50 6.97 0.49
CA VAL A 390 25.97 7.74 1.64
C VAL A 390 27.46 7.51 1.83
N VAL A 391 28.16 8.51 2.35
CA VAL A 391 29.59 8.43 2.62
C VAL A 391 29.80 8.16 4.10
N GLY A 392 30.60 7.16 4.44
CA GLY A 392 30.99 6.84 5.80
C GLY A 392 31.79 7.98 6.44
N ASP A 393 31.52 8.23 7.72
CA ASP A 393 32.31 9.15 8.56
C ASP A 393 33.21 8.39 9.55
N GLY A 394 33.23 7.06 9.52
CA GLY A 394 34.02 6.20 10.41
C GLY A 394 33.46 6.06 11.83
N VAL A 395 32.35 6.73 12.15
CA VAL A 395 31.83 6.82 13.54
C VAL A 395 30.34 6.53 13.62
N SER A 396 29.55 6.97 12.64
CA SER A 396 28.10 6.89 12.67
C SER A 396 27.59 5.60 12.01
N PRO A 397 26.56 4.96 12.58
CA PRO A 397 25.95 3.81 11.95
C PRO A 397 25.24 4.21 10.65
N LEU A 398 25.13 3.26 9.71
CA LEU A 398 24.51 3.46 8.40
C LEU A 398 23.11 4.11 8.49
N GLY A 399 22.29 3.70 9.46
CA GLY A 399 20.97 4.29 9.68
C GLY A 399 21.01 5.80 9.96
N ASP A 400 22.01 6.28 10.70
CA ASP A 400 22.15 7.70 11.00
C ASP A 400 22.70 8.48 9.80
N LEU A 401 23.58 7.86 8.99
CA LEU A 401 24.05 8.44 7.73
C LEU A 401 22.89 8.64 6.74
N ILE A 402 21.99 7.66 6.62
CA ILE A 402 20.76 7.76 5.81
C ILE A 402 19.89 8.93 6.28
N LEU A 403 19.72 9.09 7.60
CA LEU A 403 18.89 10.17 8.16
C LEU A 403 19.56 11.55 8.05
N ARG A 404 20.90 11.63 8.06
CA ARG A 404 21.65 12.88 7.86
C ARG A 404 21.62 13.34 6.42
N ASP A 405 21.70 12.41 5.47
CA ASP A 405 21.70 12.76 4.05
C ASP A 405 20.41 13.50 3.65
N PRO A 406 20.52 14.66 2.98
CA PRO A 406 19.37 15.50 2.67
C PRO A 406 18.39 14.84 1.69
N ARG A 407 18.84 13.93 0.83
CA ARG A 407 18.01 13.23 -0.16
C ARG A 407 17.53 11.89 0.40
N ALA A 408 18.44 11.09 0.95
CA ALA A 408 18.14 9.74 1.43
C ALA A 408 17.12 9.74 2.58
N VAL A 409 17.11 10.78 3.42
CA VAL A 409 16.10 10.95 4.48
C VAL A 409 14.67 10.96 3.95
N CYS A 410 14.45 11.40 2.70
CA CYS A 410 13.13 11.40 2.06
C CYS A 410 12.62 9.97 1.83
N MET A 411 13.50 8.97 1.78
CA MET A 411 13.10 7.57 1.65
C MET A 411 13.68 6.66 2.72
N ALA A 412 14.06 7.22 3.87
CA ALA A 412 14.66 6.48 4.98
C ALA A 412 13.87 5.21 5.36
N PRO A 413 12.52 5.20 5.49
CA PRO A 413 11.79 3.98 5.84
C PRO A 413 11.99 2.82 4.86
N ARG A 414 12.25 3.13 3.58
CA ARG A 414 12.50 2.13 2.54
C ARG A 414 13.93 1.58 2.66
N PHE A 415 14.91 2.47 2.77
CA PHE A 415 16.31 2.05 2.92
C PHE A 415 16.53 1.29 4.23
N GLU A 416 15.94 1.74 5.33
CA GLU A 416 15.98 1.05 6.62
C GLU A 416 15.40 -0.35 6.56
N ARG A 417 14.29 -0.54 5.83
CA ARG A 417 13.71 -1.87 5.63
C ARG A 417 14.61 -2.77 4.78
N ASN A 418 15.14 -2.25 3.68
CA ASN A 418 15.97 -3.02 2.75
C ASN A 418 17.35 -3.37 3.33
N LEU A 419 17.89 -2.51 4.20
CA LEU A 419 19.21 -2.63 4.80
C LEU A 419 19.14 -2.97 6.29
N ALA A 420 18.02 -3.52 6.77
CA ALA A 420 17.74 -3.72 8.19
C ALA A 420 18.87 -4.45 8.93
N ALA A 421 19.46 -5.48 8.30
CA ALA A 421 20.59 -6.24 8.85
C ALA A 421 21.89 -5.42 9.00
N ARG A 422 22.04 -4.36 8.21
CA ARG A 422 23.26 -3.56 8.08
C ARG A 422 23.17 -2.18 8.73
N LEU A 423 22.01 -1.82 9.29
CA LEU A 423 21.75 -0.47 9.80
C LEU A 423 22.71 0.00 10.90
N TRP A 424 23.30 -0.94 11.63
CA TRP A 424 24.23 -0.70 12.73
C TRP A 424 25.69 -0.80 12.31
N GLU A 425 25.98 -1.16 11.06
CA GLU A 425 27.34 -1.12 10.52
C GLU A 425 27.82 0.34 10.53
N VAL A 426 29.07 0.55 10.95
CA VAL A 426 29.75 1.85 10.89
C VAL A 426 30.70 1.82 9.67
N PRO A 427 30.36 2.50 8.58
CA PRO A 427 31.20 2.52 7.38
C PRO A 427 32.47 3.31 7.61
N ALA A 428 33.58 2.89 6.99
CA ALA A 428 34.86 3.59 7.12
C ALA A 428 34.78 5.02 6.57
N ALA A 429 35.59 5.93 7.11
CA ALA A 429 35.63 7.32 6.66
C ALA A 429 35.96 7.40 5.15
N GLY A 430 35.13 8.11 4.38
CA GLY A 430 35.28 8.25 2.93
C GLY A 430 34.72 7.08 2.11
N GLN A 431 34.28 5.99 2.73
CA GLN A 431 33.68 4.85 2.03
C GLN A 431 32.29 5.23 1.49
N ALA A 432 32.13 5.25 0.16
CA ALA A 432 30.83 5.42 -0.48
C ALA A 432 30.05 4.10 -0.44
N LEU A 433 28.84 4.13 0.13
CA LEU A 433 27.94 2.98 0.22
C LEU A 433 26.66 3.25 -0.58
N PRO A 434 26.40 2.49 -1.66
CA PRO A 434 25.13 2.58 -2.37
C PRO A 434 23.99 2.05 -1.49
N LEU A 435 22.90 2.82 -1.39
CA LEU A 435 21.66 2.43 -0.71
C LEU A 435 20.72 1.63 -1.63
N VAL A 436 20.98 1.65 -2.94
CA VAL A 436 20.21 0.96 -3.97
C VAL A 436 21.15 0.32 -4.97
N GLU A 437 20.80 -0.87 -5.44
CA GLU A 437 21.53 -1.57 -6.51
C GLU A 437 20.85 -1.40 -7.90
N ILE A 438 19.69 -0.74 -7.95
CA ILE A 438 18.83 -0.68 -9.14
C ILE A 438 18.46 0.78 -9.46
N GLY A 439 18.59 1.17 -10.72
CA GLY A 439 18.35 2.51 -11.25
C GLY A 439 16.87 2.93 -11.35
N THR A 440 16.03 2.54 -10.39
CA THR A 440 14.61 2.92 -10.39
C THR A 440 14.33 4.03 -9.39
N HIS A 441 13.73 5.14 -9.84
CA HIS A 441 13.40 6.28 -8.97
C HIS A 441 12.54 5.89 -7.76
N SER A 442 11.51 5.06 -7.97
CA SER A 442 10.65 4.57 -6.88
C SER A 442 11.40 3.74 -5.82
N ARG A 443 12.56 3.15 -6.18
CA ARG A 443 13.44 2.40 -5.27
C ARG A 443 14.54 3.26 -4.66
N GLY A 444 14.77 4.46 -5.20
CA GLY A 444 15.65 5.46 -4.61
C GLY A 444 16.80 5.90 -5.48
N ALA A 445 16.83 5.53 -6.75
CA ALA A 445 17.79 6.13 -7.68
C ALA A 445 17.47 7.62 -7.87
N GLU A 446 18.50 8.46 -7.89
CA GLU A 446 18.39 9.85 -8.29
C GLU A 446 18.36 9.94 -9.81
N PHE A 447 17.38 10.66 -10.36
CA PHE A 447 17.30 10.98 -11.77
C PHE A 447 17.74 12.42 -11.97
N ARG A 448 18.67 12.64 -12.90
CA ARG A 448 19.12 13.98 -13.31
C ARG A 448 18.85 14.19 -14.78
N ASP A 449 18.48 15.42 -15.12
CA ASP A 449 18.34 15.86 -16.49
C ASP A 449 19.71 15.94 -17.15
N GLY A 450 19.90 15.05 -18.12
CA GLY A 450 21.12 14.87 -18.89
C GLY A 450 21.00 15.42 -20.31
N ALA A 451 20.12 16.39 -20.59
CA ALA A 451 19.99 16.99 -21.93
C ALA A 451 21.34 17.46 -22.52
N ALA A 452 22.28 17.91 -21.68
CA ALA A 452 23.63 18.32 -22.09
C ALA A 452 24.51 17.16 -22.60
N LEU A 453 24.14 15.90 -22.34
CA LEU A 453 24.84 14.71 -22.83
C LEU A 453 24.37 14.26 -24.21
N VAL A 454 23.31 14.88 -24.76
CA VAL A 454 22.83 14.58 -26.10
C VAL A 454 23.80 15.16 -27.13
N THR A 455 24.53 14.28 -27.80
CA THR A 455 25.43 14.61 -28.90
C THR A 455 24.85 14.15 -30.23
N PRO A 456 25.31 14.71 -31.37
CA PRO A 456 24.94 14.20 -32.69
C PRO A 456 25.29 12.72 -32.89
N ALA A 457 26.41 12.24 -32.33
CA ALA A 457 26.83 10.85 -32.43
C ALA A 457 25.87 9.91 -31.68
N LEU A 458 25.44 10.28 -30.48
CA LEU A 458 24.45 9.52 -29.71
C LEU A 458 23.11 9.49 -30.44
N GLU A 459 22.63 10.63 -30.95
CA GLU A 459 21.35 10.69 -31.67
C GLU A 459 21.37 9.84 -32.94
N VAL A 460 22.45 9.89 -33.73
CA VAL A 460 22.63 9.02 -34.91
C VAL A 460 22.67 7.54 -34.52
N ALA A 461 23.35 7.19 -33.44
CA ALA A 461 23.44 5.80 -32.98
C ALA A 461 22.07 5.25 -32.58
N ILE A 462 21.31 5.99 -31.76
CA ILE A 462 19.97 5.61 -31.31
C ILE A 462 18.98 5.60 -32.47
N ASP A 463 19.03 6.59 -33.36
CA ASP A 463 18.16 6.64 -34.54
C ASP A 463 18.40 5.42 -35.42
N ARG A 464 19.65 5.12 -35.78
CA ARG A 464 20.00 3.94 -36.58
C ARG A 464 19.46 2.63 -35.99
N ILE A 465 19.62 2.43 -34.68
CA ILE A 465 19.09 1.25 -33.99
C ILE A 465 17.55 1.22 -34.05
N SER A 466 16.91 2.37 -33.81
CA SER A 466 15.46 2.51 -33.84
C SER A 466 14.90 2.25 -35.24
N GLN A 467 15.59 2.69 -36.30
CA GLN A 467 15.19 2.42 -37.69
C GLN A 467 15.33 0.94 -38.05
N GLY A 468 16.34 0.25 -37.49
CA GLY A 468 16.54 -1.18 -37.69
C GLY A 468 15.44 -2.04 -37.06
N TYR A 469 14.79 -1.56 -36.00
CA TYR A 469 13.62 -2.22 -35.42
C TYR A 469 12.34 -1.77 -36.16
N ALA A 470 12.06 -2.39 -37.30
CA ALA A 470 10.92 -2.05 -38.15
C ALA A 470 9.60 -2.04 -37.38
N GLY A 471 8.90 -0.90 -37.37
CA GLY A 471 7.66 -0.68 -36.63
C GLY A 471 7.83 -0.13 -35.21
N PHE A 472 9.04 0.25 -34.80
CA PHE A 472 9.30 1.03 -33.60
C PHE A 472 9.52 2.52 -33.93
N TYR A 473 8.88 3.39 -33.13
CA TYR A 473 8.87 4.84 -33.37
C TYR A 473 8.98 5.68 -32.11
N PHE A 474 8.61 5.13 -30.95
CA PHE A 474 8.40 5.91 -29.73
C PHE A 474 8.65 5.08 -28.47
N GLY A 475 9.66 5.44 -27.69
CA GLY A 475 9.92 4.72 -26.44
C GLY A 475 11.18 5.16 -25.72
N ARG A 476 11.43 4.55 -24.56
CA ARG A 476 12.60 4.81 -23.73
C ARG A 476 13.53 3.61 -23.70
N TYR A 477 14.76 3.84 -24.15
CA TYR A 477 15.90 2.95 -23.95
C TYR A 477 16.48 3.16 -22.55
N ASP A 478 16.68 2.08 -21.82
CA ASP A 478 17.50 2.06 -20.62
C ASP A 478 18.87 1.48 -20.99
N LEU A 479 19.89 2.33 -20.91
CA LEU A 479 21.24 2.11 -21.42
C LEU A 479 22.25 1.97 -20.28
N ARG A 480 23.33 1.24 -20.55
CA ARG A 480 24.56 1.23 -19.75
C ARG A 480 25.73 1.69 -20.58
N ALA A 481 26.56 2.58 -20.03
CA ALA A 481 27.79 3.01 -20.68
C ALA A 481 28.91 3.14 -19.65
N GLU A 482 30.16 2.98 -20.09
CA GLU A 482 31.35 3.13 -19.25
C GLU A 482 31.42 4.50 -18.56
N SER A 483 30.98 5.55 -19.26
CA SER A 483 30.89 6.91 -18.75
C SER A 483 29.90 7.73 -19.59
N ALA A 484 29.50 8.89 -19.08
CA ALA A 484 28.74 9.88 -19.85
C ALA A 484 29.42 10.26 -21.18
N ARG A 485 30.76 10.28 -21.24
CA ARG A 485 31.50 10.52 -22.49
C ARG A 485 31.31 9.38 -23.48
N ALA A 486 31.46 8.13 -23.02
CA ALA A 486 31.23 6.96 -23.88
C ALA A 486 29.81 6.94 -24.46
N LEU A 487 28.81 7.28 -23.64
CA LEU A 487 27.43 7.45 -24.11
C LEU A 487 27.35 8.52 -25.21
N GLY A 488 27.95 9.69 -24.98
CA GLY A 488 28.01 10.76 -25.98
C GLY A 488 28.74 10.37 -27.27
N ASP A 489 29.65 9.41 -27.23
CA ASP A 489 30.30 8.87 -28.43
C ASP A 489 29.45 7.78 -29.15
N GLY A 490 28.24 7.49 -28.64
CA GLY A 490 27.39 6.40 -29.16
C GLY A 490 27.82 5.00 -28.72
N ARG A 491 28.66 4.88 -27.68
CA ARG A 491 29.13 3.61 -27.12
C ARG A 491 28.35 3.25 -25.85
N PHE A 492 27.44 2.31 -25.97
CA PHE A 492 26.57 1.86 -24.87
C PHE A 492 26.07 0.43 -25.12
N SER A 493 25.45 -0.15 -24.10
CA SER A 493 24.67 -1.38 -24.19
C SER A 493 23.21 -1.12 -23.83
N ILE A 494 22.26 -1.69 -24.57
CA ILE A 494 20.82 -1.55 -24.33
C ILE A 494 20.37 -2.67 -23.39
N VAL A 495 19.94 -2.29 -22.18
CA VAL A 495 19.48 -3.23 -21.16
C VAL A 495 17.98 -3.50 -21.26
N GLU A 496 17.21 -2.48 -21.64
CA GLU A 496 15.76 -2.54 -21.77
C GLU A 496 15.27 -1.47 -22.75
N LEU A 497 14.17 -1.75 -23.45
CA LEU A 497 13.42 -0.78 -24.24
C LEU A 497 11.96 -0.88 -23.81
N ASN A 498 11.37 0.27 -23.48
CA ASN A 498 9.97 0.39 -23.08
C ASN A 498 9.22 1.18 -24.15
N GLY A 499 8.02 0.73 -24.52
CA GLY A 499 7.18 1.42 -25.51
C GLY A 499 6.43 2.64 -24.97
N VAL A 500 5.17 2.79 -25.36
CA VAL A 500 4.36 4.00 -25.13
C VAL A 500 4.09 4.30 -23.65
N SER A 501 4.16 3.28 -22.79
CA SER A 501 4.00 3.45 -21.33
C SER A 501 5.22 4.08 -20.65
N ALA A 502 6.34 4.22 -21.36
CA ALA A 502 7.54 4.83 -20.82
C ALA A 502 7.33 6.32 -20.50
N GLU A 503 8.04 6.81 -19.50
CA GLU A 503 8.03 8.22 -19.10
C GLU A 503 9.38 8.88 -19.41
N SER A 504 9.35 10.15 -19.83
CA SER A 504 10.50 11.05 -19.88
C SER A 504 10.98 11.33 -18.46
N THR A 505 11.89 10.49 -17.95
CA THR A 505 12.26 10.47 -16.54
C THR A 505 13.14 11.62 -16.08
N HIS A 506 13.67 12.45 -16.99
CA HIS A 506 14.45 13.65 -16.66
C HIS A 506 13.62 14.66 -15.87
N ILE A 507 12.28 14.61 -15.99
CA ILE A 507 11.38 15.47 -15.25
C ILE A 507 11.60 15.37 -13.73
N TYR A 508 12.01 14.21 -13.21
CA TYR A 508 12.24 14.01 -11.78
C TYR A 508 13.52 14.67 -11.25
N ASP A 509 14.28 15.38 -12.08
CA ASP A 509 15.36 16.22 -11.59
C ASP A 509 14.82 17.30 -10.64
N ALA A 510 15.47 17.44 -9.47
CA ALA A 510 15.05 18.39 -8.43
C ALA A 510 15.10 19.86 -8.89
N ARG A 511 15.76 20.17 -10.01
CA ARG A 511 15.78 21.50 -10.64
C ARG A 511 14.45 21.86 -11.32
N HIS A 512 13.65 20.86 -11.70
CA HIS A 512 12.42 21.07 -12.44
C HIS A 512 11.21 21.29 -11.54
N SER A 513 10.25 22.07 -12.03
CA SER A 513 8.97 22.27 -11.35
C SER A 513 7.93 21.24 -11.79
N VAL A 514 6.87 21.06 -10.99
CA VAL A 514 5.75 20.18 -11.37
C VAL A 514 5.06 20.65 -12.67
N LEU A 515 5.04 21.97 -12.92
CA LEU A 515 4.51 22.52 -14.17
C LEU A 515 5.37 22.14 -15.38
N TYR A 516 6.69 22.14 -15.22
CA TYR A 516 7.61 21.65 -16.24
C TYR A 516 7.32 20.17 -16.53
N ALA A 517 7.23 19.35 -15.48
CA ALA A 517 6.93 17.92 -15.61
C ALA A 517 5.62 17.66 -16.36
N TRP A 518 4.53 18.32 -15.97
CA TRP A 518 3.25 18.17 -16.67
C TRP A 518 3.33 18.62 -18.13
N ARG A 519 4.01 19.72 -18.44
CA ARG A 519 4.21 20.16 -19.83
C ARG A 519 4.95 19.12 -20.66
N THR A 520 6.03 18.57 -20.11
CA THR A 520 6.82 17.52 -20.76
C THR A 520 5.99 16.26 -21.00
N LEU A 521 5.26 15.78 -19.98
CA LEU A 521 4.40 14.60 -20.11
C LEU A 521 3.26 14.82 -21.11
N CYS A 522 2.60 15.99 -21.07
CA CYS A 522 1.55 16.32 -22.02
C CYS A 522 2.08 16.41 -23.46
N ALA A 523 3.28 16.95 -23.67
CA ALA A 523 3.93 17.00 -24.97
C ALA A 523 4.31 15.60 -25.47
N GLN A 524 4.85 14.75 -24.58
CA GLN A 524 5.17 13.35 -24.86
C GLN A 524 3.90 12.59 -25.31
N TRP A 525 2.81 12.68 -24.55
CA TRP A 525 1.56 12.00 -24.91
C TRP A 525 0.96 12.54 -26.21
N ARG A 526 1.02 13.86 -26.45
CA ARG A 526 0.61 14.44 -27.73
C ARG A 526 1.37 13.81 -28.90
N LEU A 527 2.68 13.64 -28.76
CA LEU A 527 3.53 13.00 -29.77
C LEU A 527 3.18 11.53 -29.98
N ALA A 528 2.92 10.77 -28.90
CA ALA A 528 2.46 9.38 -29.00
C ALA A 528 1.15 9.24 -29.80
N PHE A 529 0.19 10.14 -29.57
CA PHE A 529 -1.07 10.17 -30.34
C PHE A 529 -0.85 10.60 -31.81
N GLU A 530 0.07 11.51 -32.09
CA GLU A 530 0.42 11.92 -33.46
C GLU A 530 1.06 10.78 -34.24
N ILE A 531 2.00 10.05 -33.62
CA ILE A 531 2.62 8.87 -34.21
C ILE A 531 1.58 7.75 -34.39
N GLY A 532 0.75 7.50 -33.39
CA GLY A 532 -0.32 6.51 -33.46
C GLY A 532 -1.33 6.80 -34.58
N ALA A 533 -1.71 8.06 -34.78
CA ALA A 533 -2.55 8.49 -35.91
C ALA A 533 -1.86 8.19 -37.25
N ALA A 534 -0.60 8.64 -37.39
CA ALA A 534 0.17 8.47 -38.62
C ALA A 534 0.47 7.00 -38.96
N ASN A 535 0.55 6.12 -37.96
CA ASN A 535 0.68 4.67 -38.17
C ASN A 535 -0.66 4.01 -38.51
N ARG A 536 -1.76 4.42 -37.86
CA ARG A 536 -3.11 3.95 -38.21
C ARG A 536 -3.44 4.28 -39.67
N ASP A 537 -3.11 5.49 -40.11
CA ASP A 537 -3.35 5.94 -41.48
C ASP A 537 -2.48 5.14 -42.50
N ARG A 538 -1.41 4.48 -42.03
CA ARG A 538 -0.58 3.52 -42.77
C ARG A 538 -0.99 2.05 -42.59
N GLY A 539 -2.14 1.79 -41.94
CA GLY A 539 -2.69 0.44 -41.76
C GLY A 539 -2.36 -0.25 -40.43
N ALA A 540 -1.70 0.43 -39.48
CA ALA A 540 -1.48 -0.15 -38.16
C ALA A 540 -2.79 -0.33 -37.38
N GLN A 541 -2.91 -1.44 -36.65
CA GLN A 541 -4.09 -1.71 -35.85
C GLN A 541 -4.09 -0.90 -34.55
N VAL A 542 -5.25 -0.32 -34.23
CA VAL A 542 -5.50 0.31 -32.93
C VAL A 542 -6.20 -0.70 -32.03
N VAL A 543 -5.68 -0.87 -30.82
CA VAL A 543 -6.22 -1.85 -29.88
C VAL A 543 -7.52 -1.31 -29.29
N PRO A 544 -8.64 -2.05 -29.36
CA PRO A 544 -9.91 -1.60 -28.80
C PRO A 544 -9.82 -1.34 -27.30
N LEU A 545 -10.52 -0.32 -26.80
CA LEU A 545 -10.53 0.02 -25.37
C LEU A 545 -10.85 -1.18 -24.47
N ARG A 546 -11.81 -2.03 -24.87
CA ARG A 546 -12.16 -3.25 -24.13
C ARG A 546 -10.97 -4.20 -23.94
N ALA A 547 -10.11 -4.33 -24.94
CA ALA A 547 -8.93 -5.20 -24.90
C ALA A 547 -7.85 -4.58 -23.99
N VAL A 548 -7.61 -3.27 -24.11
CA VAL A 548 -6.70 -2.55 -23.21
C VAL A 548 -7.12 -2.69 -21.75
N VAL A 549 -8.41 -2.55 -21.44
CA VAL A 549 -8.93 -2.73 -20.08
C VAL A 549 -8.75 -4.19 -19.61
N ALA A 550 -9.03 -5.17 -20.47
CA ALA A 550 -8.83 -6.58 -20.15
C ALA A 550 -7.35 -6.90 -19.85
N HIS A 551 -6.43 -6.42 -20.69
CA HIS A 551 -4.98 -6.60 -20.49
C HIS A 551 -4.52 -5.93 -19.18
N PHE A 552 -5.04 -4.74 -18.85
CA PHE A 552 -4.73 -4.06 -17.60
C PHE A 552 -5.22 -4.82 -16.36
N LEU A 553 -6.43 -5.37 -16.40
CA LEU A 553 -6.99 -6.17 -15.30
C LEU A 553 -6.20 -7.47 -15.11
N ALA A 554 -5.88 -8.18 -16.21
CA ALA A 554 -5.07 -9.39 -16.17
C ALA A 554 -3.66 -9.12 -15.59
N TYR A 555 -3.04 -8.01 -15.99
CA TYR A 555 -1.77 -7.57 -15.44
C TYR A 555 -1.85 -7.30 -13.93
N ARG A 556 -2.87 -6.56 -13.46
CA ARG A 556 -3.03 -6.29 -12.02
C ARG A 556 -3.27 -7.55 -11.18
N SER A 557 -3.90 -8.58 -11.75
CA SER A 557 -4.05 -9.88 -11.07
C SER A 557 -2.77 -10.70 -11.03
N ALA A 558 -1.84 -10.51 -11.98
CA ALA A 558 -0.55 -11.20 -11.99
C ALA A 558 0.48 -10.55 -11.05
N ASP A 559 0.37 -9.24 -10.80
CA ASP A 559 1.20 -8.47 -9.86
C ASP A 559 0.75 -8.60 -8.38
N ALA A 560 -0.41 -9.19 -8.11
CA ALA A 560 -0.98 -9.41 -6.76
C ALA A 560 -0.68 -10.82 -6.24
#